data_AF-A0A961GJP3-F1
#
_entry.id   AF-A0A961GJP3-F1
#
_cell.length_a   1.000
_cell.length_b   1.000
_cell.length_c   1.000
_cell.angle_alpha   90.00
_cell.angle_beta   90.00
_cell.angle_gamma   90.00
#
_symmetry.space_group_name_H-M   'P 1'
#
loop_
_entity.id
_entity.type
_entity.pdbx_description
1 polymer ?
#
loop_
_entity_poly.entity_id
_entity_poly.type
_entity_poly.pdbx_seq_one_letter_code
_entity_poly.pdbx_strand_id
1 'polypeptide(L)' 'MSHPGPRRPAGAPVGPDAVRRAVLDAAAELFGHHGVQATSLRDIAAAADVQLALIARYVGTR' A
#
# COMPACT_ATOMS: atom_id res chain seq x y z
N MET A 1 -20.94 8.23 21.70
CA MET A 1 -20.95 8.78 20.32
C MET A 1 -19.85 8.08 19.53
N SER A 2 -20.19 6.97 18.88
CA SER A 2 -19.24 6.17 18.10
C SER A 2 -18.96 6.88 16.77
N HIS A 3 -17.73 7.32 16.55
CA HIS A 3 -17.30 7.75 15.23
C HIS A 3 -17.14 6.48 14.38
N PRO A 4 -17.86 6.34 13.26
CA PRO A 4 -17.56 5.26 12.32
C PRO A 4 -16.12 5.48 11.85
N GLY A 5 -15.28 4.47 12.03
CA GLY A 5 -13.92 4.48 11.49
C GLY A 5 -13.95 4.76 9.98
N PRO A 6 -12.86 5.28 9.40
CA PRO A 6 -12.83 5.67 8.00
C PRO A 6 -13.35 4.52 7.13
N ARG A 7 -14.40 4.80 6.35
CA ARG A 7 -15.04 3.83 5.48
C ARG A 7 -14.02 3.46 4.41
N ARG A 8 -13.49 2.24 4.48
CA ARG A 8 -12.55 1.72 3.48
C ARG A 8 -13.23 1.83 2.10
N PRO A 9 -12.57 2.44 1.10
CA PRO A 9 -13.18 2.61 -0.22
C PRO A 9 -13.51 1.24 -0.84
N ALA A 10 -14.58 1.22 -1.65
CA ALA A 10 -14.99 0.01 -2.34
C ALA A 10 -13.95 -0.33 -3.42
N GLY A 11 -13.26 -1.46 -3.26
CA GLY A 11 -12.18 -1.89 -4.15
C GLY A 11 -10.79 -1.96 -3.50
N ALA A 12 -10.65 -1.50 -2.25
CA ALA A 12 -9.39 -1.65 -1.52
C ALA A 12 -8.96 -3.13 -1.44
N PRO A 13 -7.67 -3.45 -1.61
CA PRO A 13 -7.18 -4.82 -1.55
C PRO A 13 -7.53 -5.49 -0.21
N VAL A 14 -8.08 -6.71 -0.27
CA VAL A 14 -8.47 -7.48 0.93
C VAL A 14 -7.66 -8.77 1.02
N GLY A 15 -7.00 -8.97 2.16
CA GLY A 15 -6.22 -10.16 2.44
C GLY A 15 -4.75 -10.04 2.02
N PRO A 16 -3.90 -10.98 2.47
CA PRO A 16 -2.44 -10.88 2.32
C PRO A 16 -1.98 -10.78 0.85
N ASP A 17 -2.51 -11.64 -0.02
CA ASP A 17 -2.06 -11.71 -1.42
C ASP A 17 -2.51 -10.50 -2.23
N ALA A 18 -3.75 -10.04 -2.03
CA ALA A 18 -4.26 -8.85 -2.70
C ALA A 18 -3.47 -7.59 -2.28
N VAL A 19 -3.20 -7.45 -0.97
CA VAL A 19 -2.38 -6.33 -0.46
C VAL A 19 -0.95 -6.42 -1.02
N ARG A 20 -0.33 -7.61 -1.01
CA ARG A 20 1.01 -7.78 -1.55
C ARG A 20 1.07 -7.44 -3.03
N ARG A 21 0.09 -7.88 -3.82
CA ARG A 21 0.01 -7.57 -5.25
C ARG A 21 -0.12 -6.07 -5.49
N ALA A 22 -1.08 -5.41 -4.82
CA ALA A 22 -1.29 -3.98 -4.96
C ALA A 22 -0.05 -3.15 -4.60
N VAL A 23 0.64 -3.53 -3.52
CA VAL A 23 1.88 -2.86 -3.10
C VAL A 23 3.01 -3.05 -4.12
N LEU A 24 3.19 -4.26 -4.66
CA LEU A 24 4.24 -4.52 -5.65
C LEU A 24 3.96 -3.80 -6.98
N ASP A 25 2.71 -3.77 -7.43
CA ASP A 25 2.31 -3.06 -8.66
C ASP A 25 2.54 -1.55 -8.51
N ALA A 26 2.06 -0.95 -7.41
CA ALA A 26 2.26 0.47 -7.12
C ALA A 26 3.75 0.84 -6.97
N ALA A 27 4.55 -0.02 -6.34
CA ALA A 27 5.98 0.19 -6.21
C ALA A 27 6.68 0.16 -7.57
N ALA A 28 6.34 -0.80 -8.44
CA ALA A 28 6.92 -0.90 -9.78
C ALA A 28 6.65 0.35 -10.61
N GLU A 29 5.41 0.87 -10.57
CA GLU A 29 5.05 2.11 -11.26
C GLU A 29 5.82 3.31 -10.70
N LEU A 30 5.77 3.53 -9.39
CA LEU A 30 6.43 4.68 -8.77
C LEU A 30 7.95 4.66 -8.96
N PHE A 31 8.58 3.49 -8.84
CA PHE A 31 10.01 3.36 -9.12
C PHE A 31 10.33 3.62 -10.59
N GLY A 32 9.48 3.20 -11.52
CA GLY A 32 9.65 3.49 -12.94
C GLY A 32 9.51 4.97 -13.29
N HIS A 33 8.64 5.70 -12.59
CA HIS A 33 8.38 7.12 -12.87
C HIS A 33 9.31 8.09 -12.13
N HIS A 34 9.65 7.79 -10.87
CA HIS A 34 10.35 8.71 -9.98
C HIS A 34 11.74 8.20 -9.54
N GLY A 35 12.02 6.91 -9.75
CA GLY A 35 13.20 6.25 -9.22
C GLY A 35 13.05 5.84 -7.75
N VAL A 36 13.88 4.88 -7.33
CA VAL A 36 13.82 4.25 -5.99
C VAL A 36 14.14 5.25 -4.87
N GLN A 37 15.07 6.18 -5.09
CA GLN A 37 15.50 7.15 -4.06
C GLN A 37 14.44 8.22 -3.76
N ALA A 38 13.60 8.55 -4.74
CA ALA A 38 12.56 9.57 -4.60
C ALA A 38 11.21 9.00 -4.12
N THR A 39 11.08 7.68 -4.05
CA THR A 39 9.83 7.00 -3.71
C THR A 39 9.89 6.47 -2.27
N SER A 40 8.99 6.92 -1.40
CA SER A 40 8.90 6.42 -0.03
C SER A 40 7.88 5.29 0.11
N LEU A 41 7.99 4.48 1.17
CA LEU A 41 6.97 3.47 1.51
C LEU A 41 5.59 4.09 1.78
N ARG A 42 5.53 5.38 2.17
CA ARG A 42 4.26 6.08 2.34
C ARG A 42 3.60 6.40 1.00
N ASP A 43 4.39 6.77 -0.01
CA ASP A 43 3.88 7.03 -1.36
C ASP A 43 3.31 5.75 -1.97
N ILE A 44 4.02 4.63 -1.79
CA ILE A 44 3.56 3.30 -2.22
C ILE A 44 2.26 2.92 -1.48
N ALA A 45 2.18 3.16 -0.17
CA ALA A 45 0.98 2.85 0.61
C ALA A 45 -0.24 3.66 0.13
N ALA A 46 -0.04 4.94 -0.17
CA ALA A 46 -1.08 5.81 -0.69
C ALA A 46 -1.52 5.36 -2.10
N ALA A 47 -0.58 5.04 -3.00
CA ALA A 47 -0.88 4.58 -4.35
C ALA A 47 -1.58 3.22 -4.38
N ALA A 48 -1.21 2.31 -3.48
CA ALA A 48 -1.84 0.98 -3.37
C ALA A 48 -3.14 0.97 -2.54
N ASP A 49 -3.55 2.13 -1.98
CA ASP A 49 -4.70 2.26 -1.08
C ASP A 49 -4.65 1.26 0.12
N VAL A 50 -3.48 1.13 0.73
CA VAL A 50 -3.25 0.27 1.88
C VAL A 50 -2.63 1.02 3.06
N GLN A 51 -2.84 0.50 4.27
CA GLN A 51 -2.14 1.01 5.43
C GLN A 51 -0.67 0.59 5.42
N LEU A 52 0.23 1.51 5.74
CA LEU A 52 1.68 1.26 5.82
C LEU A 52 2.03 0.06 6.72
N ALA A 53 1.29 -0.16 7.81
CA ALA A 53 1.49 -1.31 8.69
C ALA A 53 1.26 -2.66 7.98
N LEU A 54 0.37 -2.72 6.98
CA LEU A 54 0.13 -3.93 6.19
C LEU A 54 1.29 -4.21 5.23
N ILE A 55 1.95 -3.18 4.72
CA ILE A 55 3.19 -3.34 3.94
C ILE A 55 4.26 -4.01 4.79
N ALA A 56 4.51 -3.47 5.99
CA ALA A 56 5.49 -4.06 6.91
C ALA A 56 5.16 -5.53 7.24
N ARG A 57 3.87 -5.86 7.39
CA ARG A 57 3.39 -7.21 7.74
C ARG A 57 3.46 -8.21 6.59
N TYR A 58 3.08 -7.82 5.38
CA TYR A 58 2.89 -8.74 4.25
C TYR A 58 4.01 -8.69 3.22
N VAL A 59 4.83 -7.64 3.24
CA VAL A 59 5.96 -7.45 2.33
C VAL A 59 7.32 -7.58 3.04
N GLY A 60 7.42 -7.30 4.33
CA GLY A 60 8.70 -7.41 5.08
C GLY A 60 9.11 -8.85 5.44
N THR A 61 10.38 -9.17 5.71
CA THR A 61 11.67 -8.44 5.66
C THR A 61 12.72 -9.41 5.10
N ARG A 62 13.52 -8.98 4.11
CA ARG A 62 14.79 -9.60 3.72
C ARG A 62 15.74 -8.52 3.23
#